data_AF-A0A418KRT7-F1
#
_entry.id   AF-A0A418KRT7-F1
#
_cell.length_a   1.000
_cell.length_b   1.000
_cell.length_c   1.000
_cell.angle_alpha   90.00
_cell.angle_beta   90.00
_cell.angle_gamma   90.00
#
_symmetry.space_group_name_H-M   'P 1'
#
loop_
_entity.id
_entity.type
_entity.pdbx_description
1 polymer ?
#
loop_
_entity_poly.entity_id
_entity_poly.type
_entity_poly.pdbx_seq_one_letter_code
_entity_poly.pdbx_strand_id
1 'polypeptide(L)'
;MRSFALPATSPATEEDWLRRGTRALWFRAPWVLAGSVPILAAALAATSLSGGYLLVAAALAGLVGAPAFVALAVIAQRLVLDGDVRAHDLRTPGRGGWARAVAVVWTAAAAVVLALVAFEVYGRTGSPAALVPALAGTVVAAHAVLLAPAAVALLLDRPSAPWRNVWIVAFLAAARRPVPVLGGWVAAALLCWLALRLQVLLLVVPGVAAVVLVSAAWTALGGLGVTPGRRTPAP
;
A
#
# COMPACT_ATOMS: atom_id res chain seq x y z
N MET A 1 37.04 10.81 -0.50
CA MET A 1 35.59 10.59 -0.33
C MET A 1 34.85 11.41 -1.38
N ARG A 2 34.23 10.77 -2.39
CA ARG A 2 33.43 11.47 -3.40
C ARG A 2 32.03 11.64 -2.86
N SER A 3 31.63 12.88 -2.56
CA SER A 3 30.25 13.24 -2.26
C SER A 3 29.42 13.09 -3.54
N PHE A 4 28.56 12.08 -3.59
CA PHE A 4 27.51 12.03 -4.60
C PHE A 4 26.46 13.07 -4.21
N ALA A 5 26.55 14.27 -4.79
CA ALA A 5 25.46 15.22 -4.78
C ALA A 5 24.30 14.57 -5.54
N LEU A 6 23.36 13.97 -4.82
CA LEU A 6 22.10 13.54 -5.40
C LEU A 6 21.39 14.80 -5.90
N PRO A 7 20.86 14.82 -7.14
CA PRO A 7 20.07 15.95 -7.60
C PRO A 7 18.91 16.13 -6.63
N ALA A 8 18.90 17.26 -5.93
CA ALA A 8 17.78 17.64 -5.09
C ALA A 8 16.57 17.80 -6.01
N THR A 9 15.58 16.90 -5.90
CA THR A 9 14.25 17.16 -6.45
C THR A 9 13.79 18.49 -5.85
N SER A 10 13.56 19.48 -6.71
CA SER A 10 13.11 20.80 -6.28
C SER A 10 11.84 20.67 -5.44
N PRO A 11 11.72 21.34 -4.29
CA PRO A 11 10.51 21.29 -3.46
C PRO A 11 9.25 21.66 -4.27
N ALA A 12 9.38 22.50 -5.30
CA ALA A 12 8.29 22.88 -6.21
C ALA A 12 7.70 21.66 -6.97
N THR A 13 8.54 20.71 -7.39
CA THR A 13 8.07 19.48 -8.06
C THR A 13 7.32 18.52 -7.12
N GLU A 14 7.66 18.52 -5.82
CA GLU A 14 6.99 17.69 -4.81
C GLU A 14 5.61 18.27 -4.43
N GLU A 15 5.53 19.60 -4.36
CA GLU A 15 4.29 20.35 -4.09
C GLU A 15 3.26 20.23 -5.23
N ASP A 16 3.71 20.16 -6.47
CA ASP A 16 2.86 20.00 -7.65
C ASP A 16 2.13 18.65 -7.70
N TRP A 17 2.72 17.58 -7.19
CA TRP A 17 2.12 16.24 -7.29
C TRP A 17 0.96 16.08 -6.31
N LEU A 18 1.13 16.57 -5.09
CA LEU A 18 0.09 16.58 -4.06
C LEU A 18 -1.09 17.48 -4.47
N ARG A 19 -0.82 18.67 -5.03
CA ARG A 19 -1.87 19.55 -5.55
C ARG A 19 -2.62 18.94 -6.74
N ARG A 20 -1.94 18.24 -7.65
CA ARG A 20 -2.59 17.55 -8.77
C ARG A 20 -3.46 16.40 -8.30
N GLY A 21 -2.95 15.52 -7.43
CA GLY A 21 -3.70 14.39 -6.90
C GLY A 21 -4.95 14.81 -6.12
N THR A 22 -4.84 15.84 -5.27
CA THR A 22 -5.98 16.36 -4.48
C THR A 22 -7.05 17.03 -5.34
N ARG A 23 -6.67 17.80 -6.36
CA ARG A 23 -7.64 18.37 -7.32
C ARG A 23 -8.31 17.31 -8.18
N ALA A 24 -7.55 16.33 -8.66
CA ALA A 24 -8.08 15.27 -9.51
C ALA A 24 -9.01 14.31 -8.75
N LEU A 25 -8.80 14.13 -7.44
CA LEU A 25 -9.63 13.27 -6.59
C LEU A 25 -11.12 13.61 -6.68
N TRP A 26 -11.47 14.91 -6.69
CA TRP A 26 -12.85 15.36 -6.80
C TRP A 26 -13.47 15.03 -8.16
N PHE A 27 -12.75 15.31 -9.25
CA PHE A 27 -13.25 15.06 -10.61
C PHE A 27 -13.26 13.57 -10.99
N ARG A 28 -12.45 12.75 -10.32
CA ARG A 28 -12.32 11.31 -10.58
C ARG A 28 -12.86 10.46 -9.42
N ALA A 29 -13.68 11.04 -8.54
CA ALA A 29 -14.34 10.34 -7.45
C ALA A 29 -15.03 9.02 -7.88
N PRO A 30 -15.69 8.92 -9.07
CA PRO A 30 -16.28 7.66 -9.52
C PRO A 30 -15.28 6.50 -9.61
N TRP A 31 -14.04 6.75 -10.04
CA TRP A 31 -12.99 5.73 -10.10
C TRP A 31 -12.53 5.30 -8.71
N VAL A 32 -12.37 6.27 -7.81
CA VAL A 32 -11.96 6.03 -6.42
C VAL A 32 -13.02 5.19 -5.70
N LEU A 33 -14.31 5.51 -5.90
CA LEU A 33 -15.43 4.74 -5.37
C LEU A 33 -15.51 3.34 -5.98
N ALA A 34 -15.41 3.23 -7.32
CA ALA A 34 -15.44 1.94 -8.02
C ALA A 34 -14.31 1.01 -7.56
N GLY A 35 -13.11 1.54 -7.33
CA GLY A 35 -11.98 0.78 -6.78
C GLY A 35 -12.14 0.41 -5.29
N SER A 36 -12.95 1.16 -4.54
CA SER A 36 -13.19 0.91 -3.12
C SER A 36 -14.26 -0.17 -2.87
N VAL A 37 -15.24 -0.32 -3.77
CA VAL A 37 -16.27 -1.37 -3.72
C VAL A 37 -15.68 -2.78 -3.53
N PRO A 38 -14.73 -3.26 -4.35
CA PRO A 38 -14.20 -4.62 -4.20
C PRO A 38 -13.43 -4.81 -2.89
N ILE A 39 -12.80 -3.77 -2.35
CA ILE A 39 -12.13 -3.83 -1.04
C ILE A 39 -13.18 -4.00 0.06
N LEU A 40 -14.25 -3.21 0.02
CA LEU A 40 -15.33 -3.31 0.98
C LEU A 40 -16.02 -4.69 0.90
N ALA A 41 -16.28 -5.18 -0.31
CA ALA A 41 -16.84 -6.51 -0.53
C ALA A 41 -15.93 -7.61 0.03
N ALA A 42 -14.62 -7.52 -0.18
CA ALA A 42 -13.64 -8.46 0.38
C ALA A 42 -13.61 -8.41 1.92
N ALA A 43 -13.66 -7.21 2.52
CA ALA A 43 -13.70 -7.06 3.97
C ALA A 43 -15.00 -7.61 4.58
N LEU A 44 -16.15 -7.35 3.94
CA LEU A 44 -17.43 -7.90 4.36
C LEU A 44 -17.45 -9.42 4.23
N ALA A 45 -16.97 -9.97 3.11
CA ALA A 45 -16.86 -11.42 2.93
C ALA A 45 -15.94 -12.06 3.99
N ALA A 46 -14.78 -11.45 4.27
CA ALA A 46 -13.85 -11.96 5.27
C ALA A 46 -14.45 -11.94 6.68
N THR A 47 -15.19 -10.90 7.04
CA THR A 47 -15.85 -10.80 8.35
C THR A 47 -17.04 -11.76 8.47
N SER A 48 -17.85 -11.91 7.43
CA SER A 48 -18.98 -12.84 7.43
C SER A 48 -18.55 -14.31 7.45
N LEU A 49 -17.53 -14.67 6.66
CA LEU A 49 -17.07 -16.05 6.51
C LEU A 49 -16.20 -16.53 7.68
N SER A 50 -15.57 -15.61 8.41
CA SER A 50 -14.68 -15.96 9.53
C SER A 50 -15.42 -16.32 10.82
N GLY A 51 -16.73 -16.07 10.91
CA GLY A 51 -17.50 -16.36 12.14
C GLY A 51 -17.00 -15.60 13.37
N GLY A 52 -16.28 -14.48 13.19
CA GLY A 52 -15.68 -13.69 14.28
C GLY A 52 -14.25 -14.09 14.65
N TYR A 53 -13.67 -15.13 14.02
CA TYR A 53 -12.27 -15.50 14.26
C TYR A 53 -11.31 -14.58 13.50
N LEU A 54 -10.64 -13.68 14.23
CA LEU A 54 -9.71 -12.68 13.68
C LEU A 54 -8.64 -13.29 12.76
N LEU A 55 -8.08 -14.45 13.14
CA LEU A 55 -7.06 -15.14 12.36
C LEU A 55 -7.58 -15.58 10.99
N VAL A 56 -8.81 -16.09 10.92
CA VAL A 56 -9.47 -16.49 9.68
C VAL A 56 -9.85 -15.26 8.86
N ALA A 57 -10.37 -14.21 9.52
CA ALA A 57 -10.72 -12.95 8.87
C ALA A 57 -9.50 -12.31 8.20
N ALA A 58 -8.36 -12.25 8.90
CA ALA A 58 -7.12 -11.67 8.38
C ALA A 58 -6.57 -12.46 7.19
N ALA A 59 -6.61 -13.80 7.25
CA ALA A 59 -6.19 -14.65 6.15
C ALA A 59 -7.09 -14.48 4.91
N LEU A 60 -8.41 -14.49 5.08
CA LEU A 60 -9.37 -14.29 3.99
C LEU A 60 -9.26 -12.90 3.38
N ALA A 61 -9.19 -11.86 4.22
CA ALA A 61 -9.02 -10.48 3.77
C ALA A 61 -7.71 -10.28 3.00
N GLY A 62 -6.62 -10.89 3.46
CA GLY A 62 -5.34 -10.87 2.76
C GLY A 62 -5.38 -11.59 1.41
N LEU A 63 -5.97 -12.80 1.38
CA LEU A 63 -6.04 -13.62 0.19
C LEU A 63 -6.90 -12.99 -0.91
N VAL A 64 -8.14 -12.63 -0.56
CA VAL A 64 -9.16 -12.13 -1.50
C VAL A 64 -8.99 -10.62 -1.76
N GLY A 65 -8.55 -9.86 -0.76
CA GLY A 65 -8.41 -8.41 -0.85
C GLY A 65 -7.17 -7.95 -1.60
N ALA A 66 -6.09 -8.74 -1.67
CA ALA A 66 -4.84 -8.31 -2.31
C ALA A 66 -5.00 -7.85 -3.77
N PRO A 67 -5.71 -8.56 -4.66
CA PRO A 67 -6.03 -8.07 -6.01
C PRO A 67 -6.76 -6.71 -6.01
N ALA A 68 -7.72 -6.53 -5.11
CA ALA A 68 -8.49 -5.29 -4.99
C ALA A 68 -7.62 -4.13 -4.49
N PHE A 69 -6.74 -4.37 -3.51
CA PHE A 69 -5.77 -3.39 -3.05
C PHE A 69 -4.80 -2.97 -4.15
N VAL A 70 -4.31 -3.90 -4.97
CA VAL A 70 -3.43 -3.57 -6.10
C VAL A 70 -4.17 -2.77 -7.17
N ALA A 71 -5.40 -3.15 -7.51
CA ALA A 71 -6.22 -2.39 -8.45
C ALA A 71 -6.43 -0.95 -7.96
N LEU A 72 -6.73 -0.78 -6.67
CA LEU A 72 -6.86 0.54 -6.08
C LEU A 72 -5.54 1.31 -6.03
N ALA A 73 -4.42 0.64 -5.76
CA ALA A 73 -3.09 1.24 -5.81
C ALA A 73 -2.75 1.73 -7.24
N VAL A 74 -3.15 1.00 -8.28
CA VAL A 74 -3.02 1.45 -9.68
C VAL A 74 -3.83 2.73 -9.92
N ILE A 75 -5.10 2.77 -9.48
CA ILE A 75 -5.96 3.96 -9.60
C ILE A 75 -5.31 5.15 -8.86
N ALA A 76 -4.88 4.95 -7.62
CA ALA A 76 -4.23 5.97 -6.81
C ALA A 76 -2.92 6.47 -7.46
N GLN A 77 -2.10 5.57 -8.00
CA GLN A 77 -0.87 5.91 -8.69
C GLN A 77 -1.14 6.74 -9.95
N ARG A 78 -2.14 6.37 -10.76
CA ARG A 78 -2.54 7.15 -11.94
C ARG A 78 -3.05 8.54 -11.57
N LEU A 79 -3.88 8.62 -10.52
CA LEU A 79 -4.41 9.88 -10.02
C LEU A 79 -3.30 10.81 -9.51
N VAL A 80 -2.33 10.29 -8.76
CA VAL A 80 -1.23 11.06 -8.17
C VAL A 80 -0.22 11.52 -9.24
N LEU A 81 0.12 10.63 -10.17
CA LEU A 81 1.18 10.88 -11.16
C LEU A 81 0.67 11.62 -12.40
N ASP A 82 -0.44 11.16 -12.96
CA ASP A 82 -0.94 11.61 -14.27
C ASP A 82 -2.14 12.57 -14.13
N GLY A 83 -2.78 12.63 -12.96
CA GLY A 83 -3.98 13.47 -12.72
C GLY A 83 -5.23 12.96 -13.46
N ASP A 84 -5.13 11.83 -14.14
CA ASP A 84 -6.20 11.21 -14.93
C ASP A 84 -6.18 9.68 -14.75
N VAL A 85 -7.34 9.05 -14.95
CA VAL A 85 -7.49 7.59 -14.88
C VAL A 85 -8.36 7.13 -16.05
N ARG A 86 -7.80 6.28 -16.92
CA ARG A 86 -8.53 5.70 -18.05
C ARG A 86 -8.76 4.21 -17.83
N ALA A 87 -9.85 3.69 -18.41
CA ALA A 87 -10.20 2.27 -18.30
C ALA A 87 -9.11 1.33 -18.88
N HIS A 88 -8.36 1.79 -19.89
CA HIS A 88 -7.25 1.04 -20.47
C HIS A 88 -6.06 0.90 -19.52
N ASP A 89 -5.88 1.83 -18.57
CA ASP A 89 -4.78 1.80 -17.60
C ASP A 89 -4.90 0.64 -16.60
N LEU A 90 -6.12 0.14 -16.39
CA LEU A 90 -6.41 -1.04 -15.59
C LEU A 90 -6.07 -2.35 -16.32
N ARG A 91 -5.95 -2.31 -17.65
CA ARG A 91 -5.60 -3.47 -18.49
C ARG A 91 -4.12 -3.56 -18.82
N THR A 92 -3.37 -2.46 -18.66
CA THR A 92 -1.96 -2.32 -19.07
C THR A 92 -0.87 -2.62 -18.05
N PRO A 93 -1.09 -2.95 -16.76
CA PRO A 93 0.01 -3.50 -15.98
C PRO A 93 0.32 -4.86 -16.60
N GLY A 94 1.39 -4.95 -17.39
CA GLY A 94 1.78 -6.19 -18.08
C GLY A 94 1.69 -7.35 -17.10
N ARG A 95 1.06 -8.47 -17.50
CA ARG A 95 0.59 -9.54 -16.59
C ARG A 95 1.57 -9.92 -15.47
N GLY A 96 2.88 -9.86 -15.71
CA GLY A 96 3.92 -10.10 -14.70
C GLY A 96 4.05 -9.04 -13.60
N GLY A 97 3.82 -7.76 -13.88
CA GLY A 97 3.88 -6.67 -12.91
C GLY A 97 2.72 -6.69 -11.92
N TRP A 98 1.51 -6.96 -12.41
CA TRP A 98 0.32 -7.08 -11.55
C TRP A 98 0.44 -8.25 -10.57
N ALA A 99 0.79 -9.45 -11.07
CA ALA A 99 0.96 -10.63 -10.21
C ALA A 99 2.05 -10.42 -9.14
N ARG A 100 3.14 -9.74 -9.48
CA ARG A 100 4.19 -9.38 -8.51
C ARG A 100 3.70 -8.36 -7.48
N ALA A 101 2.95 -7.35 -7.88
CA ALA A 101 2.36 -6.40 -6.93
C ALA A 101 1.38 -7.09 -5.98
N VAL A 102 0.56 -8.03 -6.47
CA VAL A 102 -0.33 -8.85 -5.63
C VAL A 102 0.48 -9.71 -4.66
N ALA A 103 1.58 -10.31 -5.13
CA ALA A 103 2.49 -11.05 -4.27
C ALA A 103 3.06 -10.18 -3.13
N VAL A 104 3.27 -8.87 -3.33
CA VAL A 104 3.78 -7.99 -2.25
C VAL A 104 2.76 -7.89 -1.14
N VAL A 105 1.50 -7.66 -1.51
CA VAL A 105 0.40 -7.58 -0.55
C VAL A 105 0.20 -8.91 0.15
N TRP A 106 0.29 -10.03 -0.57
CA TRP A 106 0.25 -11.37 0.05
C TRP A 106 1.42 -11.62 1.00
N THR A 107 2.65 -11.18 0.69
CA THR A 107 3.77 -11.34 1.62
C THR A 107 3.58 -10.55 2.91
N ALA A 108 3.02 -9.33 2.83
CA ALA A 108 2.68 -8.55 4.02
C ALA A 108 1.55 -9.20 4.81
N ALA A 109 0.49 -9.68 4.12
CA ALA A 109 -0.61 -10.38 4.76
C ALA A 109 -0.17 -11.68 5.43
N ALA A 110 0.69 -12.47 4.78
CA ALA A 110 1.25 -13.70 5.33
C ALA A 110 2.07 -13.42 6.59
N ALA A 111 2.88 -12.36 6.61
CA ALA A 111 3.63 -11.96 7.81
C ALA A 111 2.69 -11.61 8.98
N VAL A 112 1.60 -10.89 8.71
CA VAL A 112 0.57 -10.59 9.73
C VAL A 112 -0.11 -11.85 10.23
N VAL A 113 -0.55 -12.74 9.33
CA VAL A 113 -1.20 -14.00 9.70
C VAL A 113 -0.27 -14.88 10.53
N LEU A 114 1.00 -15.01 10.16
CA LEU A 114 2.00 -15.78 10.92
C LEU A 114 2.24 -15.18 12.31
N ALA A 115 2.27 -13.85 12.43
CA ALA A 115 2.37 -13.19 13.73
C ALA A 115 1.13 -13.48 14.61
N LEU A 116 -0.07 -13.42 14.04
CA LEU A 116 -1.31 -13.77 14.75
C LEU A 116 -1.34 -15.23 15.17
N VAL A 117 -0.90 -16.15 14.31
CA VAL A 117 -0.75 -17.58 14.65
C VAL A 117 0.21 -17.76 15.82
N ALA A 118 1.35 -17.07 15.82
CA ALA A 118 2.31 -17.16 16.92
C ALA A 118 1.72 -16.66 18.26
N PHE A 119 0.93 -15.58 18.23
CA PHE A 119 0.21 -15.12 19.43
C PHE A 119 -0.89 -16.08 19.88
N GLU A 120 -1.61 -16.70 18.95
CA GLU A 120 -2.62 -17.71 19.28
C GLU A 120 -1.97 -18.92 19.96
N VAL A 121 -0.82 -19.37 19.45
CA VAL A 121 -0.03 -20.45 20.07
C VAL A 121 0.46 -20.04 21.46
N TYR A 122 0.97 -18.82 21.61
CA TYR A 122 1.37 -18.29 22.92
C TYR A 122 0.19 -18.25 23.91
N GLY A 123 -0.96 -17.72 23.50
CA GLY A 123 -2.16 -17.62 24.32
C GLY A 123 -2.69 -18.99 24.79
N ARG A 124 -2.56 -20.02 23.96
CA ARG A 124 -2.98 -21.40 24.30
C ARG A 124 -1.97 -22.16 25.16
N THR A 125 -0.67 -21.89 24.99
CA THR A 125 0.39 -22.67 25.64
C THR A 125 0.97 -22.00 26.89
N GLY A 126 0.87 -20.68 27.02
CA GLY A 126 1.51 -19.90 28.07
C GLY A 126 3.04 -19.94 28.03
N SER A 127 3.64 -20.53 26.99
CA SER A 127 5.07 -20.82 26.95
C SER A 127 5.88 -19.56 26.58
N PRO A 128 6.90 -19.16 27.39
CA PRO A 128 7.76 -18.03 27.05
C PRO A 128 8.60 -18.28 25.79
N ALA A 129 8.81 -19.55 25.41
CA ALA A 129 9.47 -19.91 24.16
C ALA A 129 8.64 -19.51 22.91
N ALA A 130 7.31 -19.42 23.03
CA ALA A 130 6.42 -18.95 21.96
C ALA A 130 6.33 -17.41 21.88
N LEU A 131 6.75 -16.69 22.93
CA LEU A 131 6.72 -15.23 22.97
C LEU A 131 7.76 -14.61 22.02
N VAL A 132 8.98 -15.18 21.99
CA VAL A 132 10.07 -14.70 21.13
C VAL A 132 9.69 -14.70 19.64
N PRO A 133 9.21 -15.81 19.04
CA PRO A 133 8.78 -15.81 17.65
C PRO A 133 7.54 -14.94 17.39
N ALA A 134 6.65 -14.76 18.38
CA ALA A 134 5.52 -13.83 18.25
C ALA A 134 5.99 -12.37 18.13
N LEU A 135 6.91 -11.94 19.00
CA LEU A 135 7.50 -10.60 18.97
C LEU A 135 8.37 -10.38 17.73
N ALA A 136 9.17 -11.37 17.33
CA ALA A 136 9.92 -11.27 16.08
C ALA A 136 8.97 -11.17 14.87
N GLY A 137 7.88 -11.96 14.89
CA GLY A 137 6.83 -11.94 13.87
C GLY A 137 6.14 -10.59 13.75
N THR A 138 5.82 -9.91 14.87
CA THR A 138 5.24 -8.56 14.82
C THR A 138 6.16 -7.54 14.20
N VAL A 139 7.46 -7.59 14.51
CA VAL A 139 8.46 -6.71 13.90
C VAL A 139 8.49 -6.94 12.40
N VAL A 140 8.56 -8.19 11.94
CA VAL A 140 8.55 -8.52 10.51
C VAL A 140 7.26 -8.08 9.84
N ALA A 141 6.10 -8.34 10.45
CA ALA A 141 4.80 -7.93 9.94
C ALA A 141 4.69 -6.40 9.84
N ALA A 142 5.11 -5.68 10.88
CA ALA A 142 5.11 -4.22 10.89
C ALA A 142 5.97 -3.65 9.77
N HIS A 143 7.18 -4.19 9.56
CA HIS A 143 8.05 -3.77 8.46
C HIS A 143 7.43 -4.11 7.10
N ALA A 144 6.90 -5.33 6.92
CA ALA A 144 6.31 -5.73 5.65
C ALA A 144 5.11 -4.84 5.27
N VAL A 145 4.25 -4.52 6.23
CA VAL A 145 3.11 -3.60 6.05
C VAL A 145 3.60 -2.19 5.75
N LEU A 146 4.54 -1.67 6.54
CA LEU A 146 5.07 -0.31 6.37
C LEU A 146 5.64 -0.08 4.96
N LEU A 147 6.35 -1.07 4.43
CA LEU A 147 7.07 -1.00 3.15
C LEU A 147 6.20 -1.34 1.94
N ALA A 148 5.08 -2.04 2.12
CA ALA A 148 4.22 -2.52 1.03
C ALA A 148 3.79 -1.40 0.05
N PRO A 149 3.36 -0.20 0.47
CA PRO A 149 2.95 0.86 -0.46
C PRO A 149 4.08 1.27 -1.43
N ALA A 150 5.30 1.42 -0.93
CA ALA A 150 6.47 1.77 -1.75
C ALA A 150 6.89 0.61 -2.66
N ALA A 151 6.85 -0.62 -2.17
CA ALA A 151 7.15 -1.81 -2.96
C ALA A 151 6.14 -2.03 -4.11
N VAL A 152 4.85 -1.82 -3.84
CA VAL A 152 3.79 -1.86 -4.87
C VAL A 152 4.00 -0.76 -5.90
N ALA A 153 4.20 0.49 -5.48
CA ALA A 153 4.44 1.61 -6.40
C ALA A 153 5.65 1.37 -7.32
N LEU A 154 6.74 0.83 -6.77
CA LEU A 154 7.95 0.45 -7.53
C LEU A 154 7.70 -0.65 -8.55
N LEU A 155 6.95 -1.70 -8.20
CA LEU A 155 6.66 -2.81 -9.13
C LEU A 155 5.67 -2.41 -10.23
N LEU A 156 4.74 -1.51 -9.93
CA LEU A 156 3.81 -0.96 -10.91
C LEU A 156 4.52 -0.02 -11.90
N ASP A 157 5.54 0.72 -11.45
CA ASP A 157 6.37 1.57 -12.31
C ASP A 157 7.44 0.78 -13.08
N ARG A 158 8.11 -0.17 -12.40
CA ARG A 158 9.27 -0.93 -12.89
C ARG A 158 9.04 -2.45 -12.70
N PRO A 159 8.20 -3.08 -13.54
CA PRO A 159 7.79 -4.48 -13.37
C PRO A 159 8.95 -5.48 -13.56
N SER A 160 10.01 -5.08 -14.26
CA SER A 160 11.21 -5.89 -14.48
C SER A 160 12.20 -5.86 -13.31
N ALA A 161 11.98 -5.01 -12.29
CA ALA A 161 12.88 -4.94 -11.14
C ALA A 161 12.92 -6.29 -10.40
N PRO A 162 14.12 -6.76 -9.98
CA PRO A 162 14.23 -8.00 -9.23
C PRO A 162 13.60 -7.82 -7.84
N TRP A 163 12.85 -8.83 -7.41
CA TRP A 163 12.04 -8.81 -6.19
C TRP A 163 12.78 -8.30 -4.95
N ARG A 164 14.00 -8.81 -4.73
CA ARG A 164 14.84 -8.44 -3.59
C ARG A 164 15.17 -6.94 -3.58
N ASN A 165 15.46 -6.36 -4.74
CA ASN A 165 15.82 -4.95 -4.82
C ASN A 165 14.62 -4.04 -4.53
N VAL A 166 13.40 -4.48 -4.86
CA VAL A 166 12.18 -3.72 -4.53
C VAL A 166 12.05 -3.51 -3.02
N TRP A 167 12.20 -4.59 -2.24
CA TRP A 167 12.13 -4.51 -0.78
C TRP A 167 13.30 -3.71 -0.18
N ILE A 168 14.51 -3.87 -0.72
CA ILE A 168 15.67 -3.08 -0.26
C ILE A 168 15.45 -1.60 -0.53
N VAL A 169 14.99 -1.22 -1.73
CA VAL A 169 14.75 0.20 -2.07
C VAL A 169 13.59 0.77 -1.25
N ALA A 170 12.50 0.01 -1.06
CA ALA A 170 11.41 0.42 -0.18
C ALA A 170 11.91 0.64 1.26
N PHE A 171 12.73 -0.28 1.78
CA PHE A 171 13.34 -0.16 3.10
C PHE A 171 14.22 1.08 3.21
N LEU A 172 15.12 1.32 2.23
CA LEU A 172 15.96 2.51 2.20
C LEU A 172 15.14 3.80 2.13
N ALA A 173 14.02 3.79 1.41
CA ALA A 173 13.14 4.95 1.29
C ALA A 173 12.49 5.29 2.64
N ALA A 174 11.92 4.28 3.30
CA ALA A 174 11.33 4.43 4.62
C ALA A 174 12.37 4.79 5.69
N ALA A 175 13.57 4.21 5.63
CA ALA A 175 14.64 4.49 6.58
C ALA A 175 15.19 5.92 6.45
N ARG A 176 15.32 6.45 5.22
CA ARG A 176 15.82 7.81 5.00
C ARG A 176 14.78 8.88 5.29
N ARG A 177 13.49 8.61 5.01
CA ARG A 177 12.38 9.53 5.27
C ARG A 177 11.23 8.75 5.93
N PRO A 178 11.29 8.50 7.24
CA PRO A 178 10.25 7.75 7.93
C PRO A 178 8.96 8.57 8.08
N VAL A 179 9.08 9.90 8.16
CA VAL A 179 7.95 10.81 8.45
C VAL A 179 6.82 10.71 7.41
N PRO A 180 7.06 10.76 6.09
CA PRO A 180 5.99 10.57 5.10
C PRO A 180 5.30 9.22 5.22
N VAL A 181 6.06 8.15 5.41
CA VAL A 181 5.53 6.77 5.46
C VAL A 181 4.68 6.58 6.71
N LEU A 182 5.20 6.96 7.88
CA LEU A 182 4.44 6.91 9.13
C LEU A 182 3.22 7.83 9.09
N GLY A 183 3.37 9.06 8.57
CA GLY A 183 2.27 10.00 8.40
C GLY A 183 1.15 9.45 7.52
N GLY A 184 1.50 8.79 6.41
CA GLY A 184 0.54 8.14 5.52
C GLY A 184 -0.24 7.00 6.22
N TRP A 185 0.45 6.17 6.99
CA TRP A 185 -0.18 5.10 7.76
C TRP A 185 -1.03 5.61 8.93
N VAL A 186 -0.57 6.63 9.64
CA VAL A 186 -1.36 7.30 10.70
C VAL A 186 -2.62 7.90 10.11
N ALA A 187 -2.51 8.60 8.97
CA ALA A 187 -3.67 9.13 8.26
C ALA A 187 -4.64 8.02 7.80
N ALA A 188 -4.13 6.93 7.23
CA ALA A 188 -4.96 5.78 6.85
C ALA A 188 -5.66 5.14 8.06
N ALA A 189 -4.98 5.02 9.20
CA ALA A 189 -5.56 4.51 10.44
C ALA A 189 -6.65 5.43 10.99
N LEU A 190 -6.42 6.75 10.99
CA LEU A 190 -7.42 7.74 11.40
C LEU A 190 -8.64 7.74 10.47
N LEU A 191 -8.44 7.63 9.15
CA LEU A 191 -9.53 7.50 8.18
C LEU A 191 -10.32 6.22 8.40
N CYS A 192 -9.64 5.09 8.63
CA CYS A 192 -10.29 3.82 8.95
C CYS A 192 -11.12 3.93 10.24
N TRP A 193 -10.54 4.50 11.30
CA TRP A 193 -11.25 4.76 12.55
C TRP A 193 -12.48 5.64 12.34
N LEU A 194 -12.35 6.70 11.54
CA LEU A 194 -13.47 7.57 11.20
C LEU A 194 -14.55 6.83 10.38
N ALA A 195 -14.17 5.96 9.46
CA ALA A 195 -15.08 5.13 8.67
C ALA A 195 -15.91 4.19 9.54
N LEU A 196 -15.29 3.62 10.58
CA LEU A 196 -15.99 2.76 11.54
C LEU A 196 -17.01 3.54 12.38
N ARG A 197 -16.78 4.84 12.61
CA ARG A 197 -17.72 5.73 13.30
C ARG A 197 -18.81 6.26 12.37
N LEU A 198 -18.48 6.51 11.11
CA LEU A 198 -19.36 7.09 10.10
C LEU A 198 -19.45 6.13 8.91
N GLN A 199 -20.41 5.21 8.98
CA GLN A 199 -20.56 4.13 8.00
C GLN A 199 -20.67 4.61 6.54
N VAL A 200 -21.21 5.82 6.32
CA VAL A 200 -21.30 6.46 4.99
C VAL A 200 -19.91 6.64 4.34
N LEU A 201 -18.84 6.72 5.15
CA LEU A 201 -17.47 6.90 4.67
C LEU A 201 -16.76 5.57 4.31
N LEU A 202 -17.34 4.40 4.60
CA LEU A 202 -16.72 3.11 4.32
C LEU A 202 -16.40 2.89 2.84
N LEU A 203 -17.16 3.55 1.95
CA LEU A 203 -16.92 3.48 0.50
C LEU A 203 -15.84 4.46 0.04
N VAL A 204 -15.65 5.59 0.73
CA VAL A 204 -14.71 6.65 0.32
C VAL A 204 -13.32 6.41 0.89
N VAL A 205 -13.26 5.94 2.12
CA VAL A 205 -12.04 5.82 2.92
C VAL A 205 -10.97 4.93 2.29
N PRO A 206 -11.26 3.73 1.73
CA PRO A 206 -10.24 2.90 1.11
C PRO A 206 -9.50 3.65 0.00
N GLY A 207 -10.26 4.32 -0.87
CA GLY A 207 -9.73 5.10 -1.97
C GLY A 207 -8.88 6.29 -1.54
N VAL A 208 -9.35 7.08 -0.56
CA VAL A 208 -8.57 8.21 -0.02
C VAL A 208 -7.30 7.72 0.66
N ALA A 209 -7.38 6.65 1.46
CA ALA A 209 -6.23 6.04 2.11
C ALA A 209 -5.19 5.55 1.09
N ALA A 210 -5.62 4.94 -0.02
CA ALA A 210 -4.71 4.52 -1.09
C ALA A 210 -3.98 5.71 -1.73
N VAL A 211 -4.68 6.82 -2.00
CA VAL A 211 -4.06 8.04 -2.55
C VAL A 211 -3.04 8.63 -1.58
N VAL A 212 -3.36 8.68 -0.29
CA VAL A 212 -2.45 9.15 0.77
C VAL A 212 -1.20 8.25 0.85
N LEU A 213 -1.38 6.93 0.89
CA LEU A 213 -0.27 5.97 1.00
C LEU A 213 0.63 5.97 -0.24
N VAL A 214 0.06 6.07 -1.44
CA VAL A 214 0.84 6.16 -2.68
C VAL A 214 1.58 7.49 -2.76
N SER A 215 0.97 8.59 -2.33
CA SER A 215 1.63 9.90 -2.26
C SER A 215 2.81 9.85 -1.29
N ALA A 216 2.59 9.34 -0.07
CA ALA A 216 3.62 9.14 0.94
C ALA A 216 4.77 8.24 0.44
N ALA A 217 4.45 7.17 -0.29
CA ALA A 217 5.43 6.29 -0.90
C ALA A 217 6.32 7.01 -1.92
N TRP A 218 5.73 7.80 -2.83
CA TRP A 218 6.48 8.56 -3.82
C TRP A 218 7.28 9.71 -3.21
N THR A 219 6.79 10.37 -2.15
CA THR A 219 7.55 11.34 -1.36
C THR A 219 8.79 10.69 -0.72
N ALA A 220 8.66 9.48 -0.16
CA ALA A 220 9.79 8.75 0.41
C ALA A 220 10.80 8.29 -0.67
N LEU A 221 10.31 7.78 -1.81
CA LEU A 221 11.12 7.35 -2.94
C LEU A 221 11.83 8.52 -3.65
N GLY A 222 11.18 9.67 -3.77
CA GLY A 222 11.75 10.90 -4.31
C GLY A 222 12.97 11.35 -3.52
N GLY A 223 12.97 11.16 -2.19
CA GLY A 223 14.14 11.40 -1.34
C GLY A 223 15.38 10.52 -1.65
N LEU A 224 15.21 9.44 -2.42
CA LEU A 224 16.29 8.60 -2.94
C LEU A 224 16.70 8.97 -4.39
N GLY A 225 16.09 9.99 -4.99
CA GLY A 225 16.23 10.29 -6.41
C GLY A 225 15.46 9.32 -7.32
N VAL A 226 14.57 8.49 -6.77
CA VAL A 226 13.71 7.62 -7.56
C VAL A 226 12.48 8.41 -7.99
N THR A 227 12.48 8.83 -9.25
CA THR A 227 11.33 9.50 -9.86
C THR A 227 10.47 8.51 -10.64
N PRO A 228 9.14 8.75 -10.69
CA PRO A 228 8.22 7.94 -11.48
C PRO A 228 8.56 8.07 -12.96
N GLY A 229 8.50 6.95 -13.69
CA GLY A 229 8.66 6.96 -15.13
C GLY A 229 7.52 7.75 -15.76
N ARG A 230 7.82 8.90 -16.40
CA ARG A 230 6.81 9.59 -17.22
C ARG A 230 6.44 8.66 -18.37
N ARG A 231 5.20 8.17 -18.38
CA ARG A 231 4.64 7.58 -19.59
C ARG A 231 4.34 8.73 -20.54
N THR A 232 5.11 8.84 -21.61
CA THR A 232 4.71 9.66 -22.75
C THR A 232 3.35 9.13 -23.23
N PRO A 233 2.31 9.96 -23.33
CA PRO A 233 1.08 9.53 -23.97
C PRO A 233 1.45 9.09 -25.38
N ALA A 234 1.12 7.85 -25.73
CA ALA A 234 1.20 7.43 -27.13
C ALA A 234 0.27 8.37 -27.93
N PRO A 235 0.72 8.87 -29.10
CA PRO A 235 -0.06 9.77 -29.94
C PRO A 235 -1.39 9.15 -30.39
#